data_AF-A0A2S7XTW9-F1
#
_entry.id   AF-A0A2S7XTW9-F1
#
_cell.length_a   1.000
_cell.length_b   1.000
_cell.length_c   1.000
_cell.angle_alpha   90.00
_cell.angle_beta   90.00
_cell.angle_gamma   90.00
#
_symmetry.space_group_name_H-M   'P 1'
#
loop_
_entity.id
_entity.type
_entity.pdbx_description
1 polymer ?
#
loop_
_entity_poly.entity_id
_entity_poly.type
_entity_poly.pdbx_seq_one_letter_code
_entity_poly.pdbx_strand_id
1 'polypeptide(L)'
;MLLSLPTWFIHLFTVTEWGAAIGLFWHYGTLIQRRELHVFAVCMMPHLIGGLLILLFHLSGDTQRVLLDLARLMTFCGSLLLLFATLTMVLNQSSRWLWRSVPIGLMVGVLVLILDNHSTILLQAANLCYLLFLLTLLLVYRSDQQLFSLLTIAGFWFLLVFVAATIFSIHIATTIQGLPSLSHNDFLHGLSESLLSLSNLLIATGVVLRIRTHGKN
;
A
#
# COMPACT_ATOMS: atom_id res chain seq x y z
N MET A 1 18.47 -2.74 18.03
CA MET A 1 17.43 -2.08 17.23
C MET A 1 18.00 -0.76 16.74
N LEU A 2 17.89 -0.48 15.44
CA LEU A 2 18.42 0.76 14.84
C LEU A 2 17.46 1.94 15.04
N LEU A 3 16.16 1.66 15.13
CA LEU A 3 15.11 2.65 15.30
C LEU A 3 14.85 2.97 16.78
N SER A 4 14.56 4.25 17.08
CA SER A 4 14.11 4.65 18.42
C SER A 4 12.66 4.23 18.70
N LEU A 5 12.27 4.29 19.97
CA LEU A 5 10.90 4.01 20.41
C LEU A 5 9.84 4.89 19.71
N PRO A 6 10.03 6.22 19.57
CA PRO A 6 9.13 7.05 18.75
C PRO A 6 8.91 6.51 17.34
N THR A 7 9.98 6.16 16.61
CA THR A 7 9.88 5.63 15.24
C THR A 7 9.14 4.30 15.21
N TRP A 8 9.35 3.43 16.22
CA TRP A 8 8.60 2.19 16.37
C TRP A 8 7.10 2.41 16.56
N PHE A 9 6.70 3.40 17.36
CA PHE A 9 5.28 3.73 17.51
C PHE A 9 4.66 4.16 16.19
N ILE A 10 5.37 4.97 15.39
CA ILE A 10 4.87 5.40 14.08
C ILE A 10 4.65 4.18 13.18
N HIS A 11 5.59 3.24 13.09
CA HIS A 11 5.40 2.00 12.31
C HIS A 11 4.22 1.15 12.78
N LEU A 12 4.04 1.01 14.10
CA LEU A 12 2.89 0.28 14.64
C LEU A 12 1.58 0.98 14.28
N PHE A 13 1.56 2.32 14.33
CA PHE A 13 0.40 3.10 13.88
C PHE A 13 0.16 2.96 12.38
N THR A 14 1.17 3.05 11.51
CA THR A 14 0.97 2.92 10.05
C THR A 14 0.34 1.58 9.68
N VAL A 15 0.85 0.48 10.26
CA VAL A 15 0.31 -0.86 10.01
C VAL A 15 -1.12 -1.01 10.56
N THR A 16 -1.40 -0.51 11.77
CA THR A 16 -2.73 -0.61 12.37
C THR A 16 -3.77 0.28 11.68
N GLU A 17 -3.38 1.48 11.25
CA GLU A 17 -4.20 2.40 10.45
C GLU A 17 -4.58 1.78 9.10
N TRP A 18 -3.62 1.12 8.43
CA TRP A 18 -3.90 0.39 7.20
C TRP A 18 -4.86 -0.79 7.43
N GLY A 19 -4.64 -1.57 8.50
CA GLY A 19 -5.56 -2.64 8.90
C GLY A 19 -6.98 -2.12 9.19
N ALA A 20 -7.09 -0.97 9.86
CA ALA A 20 -8.37 -0.31 10.10
C ALA A 20 -9.03 0.15 8.80
N ALA A 21 -8.28 0.71 7.85
CA ALA A 21 -8.78 1.09 6.54
C ALA A 21 -9.38 -0.11 5.78
N ILE A 22 -8.71 -1.27 5.81
CA ILE A 22 -9.22 -2.52 5.22
C ILE A 22 -10.57 -2.91 5.85
N GLY A 23 -10.65 -2.92 7.18
CA GLY A 23 -11.88 -3.23 7.90
C GLY A 23 -13.01 -2.26 7.58
N LEU A 24 -12.69 -0.96 7.45
CA LEU A 24 -13.65 0.07 7.07
C LEU A 24 -14.18 -0.11 5.64
N PHE A 25 -13.32 -0.43 4.68
CA PHE A 25 -13.76 -0.72 3.31
C PHE A 25 -14.67 -1.95 3.25
N TRP A 26 -14.32 -3.01 3.98
CA TRP A 26 -15.15 -4.20 4.07
C TRP A 26 -16.53 -3.87 4.65
N HIS A 27 -16.55 -3.16 5.78
CA HIS A 27 -17.79 -2.75 6.44
C HIS A 27 -18.63 -1.85 5.53
N TYR A 28 -18.01 -0.86 4.88
CA TYR A 28 -18.71 0.03 3.96
C TYR A 28 -19.31 -0.75 2.79
N GLY A 29 -18.57 -1.68 2.19
CA GLY A 29 -19.08 -2.58 1.15
C GLY A 29 -20.31 -3.38 1.58
N THR A 30 -20.35 -3.84 2.82
CA THR A 30 -21.53 -4.53 3.39
C THR A 30 -22.71 -3.57 3.53
N LEU A 31 -22.48 -2.34 4.00
CA LEU A 31 -23.55 -1.35 4.16
C LEU A 31 -24.21 -1.00 2.84
N ILE A 32 -23.43 -0.75 1.79
CA ILE A 32 -23.96 -0.39 0.47
C ILE A 32 -24.27 -1.60 -0.43
N GLN A 33 -24.11 -2.83 0.08
CA GLN A 33 -24.31 -4.08 -0.66
C GLN A 33 -23.47 -4.18 -1.95
N ARG A 34 -22.23 -3.71 -1.91
CA ARG A 34 -21.30 -3.70 -3.05
C ARG A 34 -20.12 -4.65 -2.81
N ARG A 35 -20.14 -5.80 -3.49
CA ARG A 35 -19.10 -6.84 -3.42
C ARG A 35 -17.73 -6.33 -3.90
N GLU A 36 -17.72 -5.34 -4.78
CA GLU A 36 -16.51 -4.72 -5.32
C GLU A 36 -15.61 -4.18 -4.21
N LEU A 37 -16.19 -3.58 -3.16
CA LEU A 37 -15.44 -3.07 -2.02
C LEU A 37 -14.91 -4.19 -1.10
N HIS A 38 -15.59 -5.33 -1.01
CA HIS A 38 -15.06 -6.50 -0.31
C HIS A 38 -13.83 -7.05 -1.03
N VAL A 39 -13.90 -7.18 -2.36
CA VAL A 39 -12.77 -7.60 -3.17
C VAL A 39 -11.62 -6.61 -3.04
N PHE A 40 -11.91 -5.31 -3.11
CA PHE A 40 -10.91 -4.26 -2.90
C PHE A 40 -10.21 -4.37 -1.55
N ALA A 41 -10.97 -4.52 -0.46
CA ALA A 41 -10.42 -4.68 0.89
C ALA A 41 -9.51 -5.92 0.99
N VAL A 42 -9.89 -7.05 0.40
CA VAL A 42 -9.03 -8.24 0.35
C VAL A 42 -7.75 -7.98 -0.45
N CYS A 43 -7.85 -7.25 -1.57
CA CYS A 43 -6.69 -6.90 -2.40
C CYS A 43 -5.69 -5.95 -1.69
N MET A 44 -6.10 -5.26 -0.63
CA MET A 44 -5.21 -4.43 0.20
C MET A 44 -4.38 -5.25 1.20
N MET A 45 -4.78 -6.49 1.51
CA MET A 45 -4.13 -7.34 2.54
C MET A 45 -2.64 -7.63 2.28
N PRO A 46 -2.16 -7.87 1.04
CA PRO A 46 -0.75 -8.07 0.81
C PRO A 46 0.11 -6.88 1.28
N HIS A 47 -0.34 -5.63 1.13
CA HIS A 47 0.40 -4.49 1.67
C HIS A 47 0.47 -4.51 3.21
N LEU A 48 -0.57 -4.99 3.89
CA LEU A 48 -0.55 -5.18 5.34
C LEU A 48 0.50 -6.22 5.75
N ILE A 49 0.52 -7.36 5.05
CA ILE A 49 1.52 -8.42 5.26
C ILE A 49 2.93 -7.87 5.00
N GLY A 50 3.10 -7.07 3.94
CA GLY A 50 4.36 -6.38 3.63
C GLY A 50 4.83 -5.48 4.78
N GLY A 51 3.94 -4.65 5.34
CA GLY A 51 4.24 -3.80 6.50
C GLY A 51 4.65 -4.61 7.73
N LEU A 52 3.95 -5.71 8.03
CA LEU A 52 4.31 -6.63 9.11
C LEU A 52 5.68 -7.28 8.90
N LEU A 53 6.03 -7.65 7.66
CA LEU A 53 7.35 -8.19 7.32
C LEU A 53 8.46 -7.15 7.49
N ILE A 54 8.20 -5.87 7.17
CA ILE A 54 9.14 -4.77 7.44
C ILE A 54 9.34 -4.56 8.95
N LEU A 55 8.28 -4.65 9.76
CA LEU A 55 8.41 -4.62 11.21
C LEU A 55 9.29 -5.76 11.73
N LEU A 56 9.11 -6.97 11.23
CA LEU A 56 9.97 -8.11 11.58
C LEU A 56 11.42 -7.91 11.11
N PHE A 57 11.62 -7.31 9.94
CA PHE A 57 12.95 -6.94 9.43
C PHE A 57 13.65 -5.98 10.40
N HIS A 58 12.97 -4.92 10.85
CA HIS A 58 13.51 -3.98 11.83
C HIS A 58 13.73 -4.61 13.21
N LEU A 59 12.85 -5.51 13.62
CA LEU A 59 13.02 -6.30 14.84
C LEU A 59 14.30 -7.16 14.79
N SER A 60 14.64 -7.67 13.61
CA SER A 60 15.87 -8.43 13.37
C SER A 60 17.15 -7.58 13.34
N GLY A 61 17.04 -6.26 13.57
CA GLY A 61 18.15 -5.32 13.46
C GLY A 61 18.61 -5.13 12.01
N ASP A 62 17.69 -5.21 11.05
CA ASP A 62 17.93 -5.04 9.62
C ASP A 62 18.87 -6.08 9.00
N THR A 63 18.97 -7.26 9.61
CA THR A 63 19.92 -8.32 9.18
C THR A 63 19.27 -9.37 8.28
N GLN A 64 17.98 -9.67 8.48
CA GLN A 64 17.28 -10.74 7.76
C GLN A 64 16.73 -10.28 6.42
N ARG A 65 17.59 -10.26 5.38
CA ARG A 65 17.23 -9.81 4.01
C ARG A 65 16.01 -10.51 3.43
N VAL A 66 15.79 -11.79 3.75
CA VAL A 66 14.62 -12.55 3.30
C VAL A 66 13.30 -11.86 3.70
N LEU A 67 13.22 -11.24 4.89
CA LEU A 67 12.03 -10.53 5.32
C LEU A 67 11.77 -9.29 4.45
N LEU A 68 12.83 -8.55 4.11
CA LEU A 68 12.76 -7.38 3.22
C LEU A 68 12.33 -7.78 1.81
N ASP A 69 12.87 -8.88 1.28
CA ASP A 69 12.55 -9.39 -0.05
C ASP A 69 11.10 -9.89 -0.14
N LEU A 70 10.63 -10.61 0.89
CA LEU A 70 9.23 -11.00 1.01
C LEU A 70 8.30 -9.79 1.16
N ALA A 71 8.71 -8.75 1.89
CA ALA A 71 7.92 -7.51 2.01
C ALA A 71 7.77 -6.80 0.65
N ARG A 72 8.83 -6.79 -0.17
CA ARG A 72 8.80 -6.25 -1.54
C ARG A 72 7.89 -7.07 -2.45
N LEU A 73 7.94 -8.40 -2.35
CA LEU A 73 7.01 -9.27 -3.06
C LEU A 73 5.55 -8.99 -2.66
N MET A 74 5.27 -8.88 -1.36
CA MET A 74 3.93 -8.55 -0.89
C MET A 74 3.46 -7.17 -1.35
N THR A 75 4.37 -6.21 -1.45
CA THR A 75 4.10 -4.88 -2.03
C THR A 75 3.73 -4.98 -3.51
N PHE A 76 4.49 -5.75 -4.30
CA PHE A 76 4.15 -6.03 -5.70
C PHE A 76 2.78 -6.70 -5.83
N CYS A 77 2.53 -7.76 -5.05
CA CYS A 77 1.25 -8.46 -5.05
C CYS A 77 0.09 -7.53 -4.71
N GLY A 78 0.24 -6.66 -3.70
CA GLY A 78 -0.76 -5.67 -3.32
C GLY A 78 -1.07 -4.68 -4.44
N SER A 79 -0.04 -4.06 -5.02
CA SER A 79 -0.21 -3.11 -6.12
C SER A 79 -0.86 -3.75 -7.35
N LEU A 80 -0.47 -4.98 -7.69
CA LEU A 80 -1.04 -5.74 -8.79
C LEU A 80 -2.53 -6.05 -8.52
N LEU A 81 -2.86 -6.56 -7.33
CA LEU A 81 -4.23 -6.90 -6.98
C LEU A 81 -5.14 -5.67 -6.94
N LEU A 82 -4.66 -4.55 -6.41
CA LEU A 82 -5.39 -3.28 -6.42
C LEU A 82 -5.67 -2.78 -7.84
N LEU A 83 -4.67 -2.87 -8.74
CA LEU A 83 -4.85 -2.54 -10.15
C LEU A 83 -5.93 -3.41 -10.82
N PHE A 84 -5.90 -4.72 -10.59
CA PHE A 84 -6.94 -5.60 -11.15
C PHE A 84 -8.31 -5.36 -10.52
N ALA A 85 -8.37 -5.05 -9.23
CA ALA A 85 -9.62 -4.68 -8.55
C ALA A 85 -10.25 -3.44 -9.20
N THR A 86 -9.50 -2.35 -9.37
CA THR A 86 -10.02 -1.14 -10.01
C THR A 86 -10.31 -1.32 -11.50
N LEU A 87 -9.48 -2.06 -12.24
CA LEU A 87 -9.76 -2.39 -13.65
C LEU A 87 -11.07 -3.14 -13.83
N THR A 88 -11.36 -4.13 -12.98
CA THR A 88 -12.62 -4.87 -13.06
C THR A 88 -13.83 -4.04 -12.63
N MET A 89 -13.66 -3.05 -11.75
CA MET A 89 -14.71 -2.06 -11.44
C MET A 89 -15.01 -1.16 -12.65
N VAL A 90 -13.98 -0.74 -13.41
CA VAL A 90 -14.16 0.10 -14.61
C VAL A 90 -14.78 -0.68 -15.77
N LEU A 91 -14.30 -1.90 -16.03
CA LEU A 91 -14.64 -2.69 -17.21
C LEU A 91 -15.93 -3.53 -17.04
N ASN A 92 -16.71 -3.27 -15.97
CA ASN A 92 -17.91 -4.01 -15.58
C ASN A 92 -17.69 -5.51 -15.29
N GLN A 93 -18.74 -6.17 -14.75
CA GLN A 93 -18.70 -7.57 -14.31
C GLN A 93 -18.32 -8.59 -15.41
N SER A 94 -18.42 -8.23 -16.70
CA SER A 94 -17.98 -9.08 -17.82
C SER A 94 -16.46 -9.32 -17.81
N SER A 95 -15.70 -8.41 -17.21
CA SER A 95 -14.23 -8.47 -17.17
C SER A 95 -13.65 -9.38 -16.08
N ARG A 96 -14.47 -10.25 -15.46
CA ARG A 96 -13.98 -11.23 -14.46
C ARG A 96 -12.91 -12.18 -15.00
N TRP A 97 -12.83 -12.35 -16.32
CA TRP A 97 -11.78 -13.12 -16.97
C TRP A 97 -10.37 -12.55 -16.69
N LEU A 98 -10.24 -11.25 -16.42
CA LEU A 98 -8.97 -10.63 -16.02
C LEU A 98 -8.39 -11.25 -14.75
N TRP A 99 -9.22 -11.72 -13.82
CA TRP A 99 -8.74 -12.41 -12.63
C TRP A 99 -8.00 -13.72 -12.97
N ARG A 100 -8.21 -14.30 -14.16
CA ARG A 100 -7.48 -15.50 -14.62
C ARG A 100 -6.01 -15.22 -14.95
N SER A 101 -5.63 -13.98 -15.26
CA SER A 101 -4.22 -13.62 -15.51
C SER A 101 -3.46 -13.25 -14.23
N VAL A 102 -4.14 -13.00 -13.11
CA VAL A 102 -3.51 -12.62 -11.85
C VAL A 102 -2.51 -13.68 -11.35
N PRO A 103 -2.83 -14.99 -11.34
CA PRO A 103 -1.87 -16.02 -10.94
C PRO A 103 -0.58 -16.00 -11.76
N ILE A 104 -0.67 -15.67 -13.06
CA ILE A 104 0.50 -15.53 -13.94
C ILE A 104 1.37 -14.35 -13.48
N GLY A 105 0.75 -13.19 -13.22
CA GLY A 105 1.47 -12.02 -12.70
C GLY A 105 2.15 -12.28 -11.35
N LEU A 106 1.47 -12.98 -10.43
CA LEU A 106 2.04 -13.38 -9.14
C LEU A 106 3.21 -14.36 -9.31
N MET A 107 3.07 -15.35 -10.19
CA MET A 107 4.13 -16.32 -10.51
C MET A 107 5.36 -15.62 -11.10
N VAL A 108 5.15 -14.65 -12.00
CA VAL A 108 6.23 -13.82 -12.55
C VAL A 108 6.91 -13.02 -11.43
N GLY A 109 6.15 -12.44 -10.49
CA GLY A 109 6.72 -11.75 -9.33
C GLY A 109 7.63 -12.65 -8.47
N VAL A 110 7.20 -13.88 -8.20
CA VAL A 110 8.02 -14.88 -7.48
C VAL A 110 9.26 -15.27 -8.27
N LEU A 111 9.12 -15.49 -9.58
CA LEU A 111 10.26 -15.81 -10.45
C LEU A 111 11.28 -14.66 -10.47
N VAL A 112 10.83 -13.42 -10.60
CA VAL A 112 11.70 -12.23 -10.53
C VAL A 112 12.39 -12.15 -9.18
N LEU A 113 11.72 -12.45 -8.07
CA LEU A 113 12.36 -12.47 -6.75
C LEU A 113 13.50 -13.50 -6.67
N ILE A 114 13.33 -14.67 -7.27
CA ILE A 114 14.36 -15.73 -7.29
C ILE A 114 15.55 -15.33 -8.19
N LEU A 115 15.28 -14.62 -9.29
CA LEU A 115 16.31 -14.25 -10.28
C LEU A 115 17.04 -12.94 -9.97
N ASP A 116 16.39 -11.97 -9.32
CA ASP A 116 16.94 -10.64 -9.02
C ASP A 116 17.45 -10.56 -7.57
N ASN A 117 18.78 -10.65 -7.41
CA ASN A 117 19.50 -10.60 -6.13
C ASN A 117 19.22 -9.37 -5.25
N HIS A 118 18.68 -8.28 -5.82
CA HIS A 118 18.38 -7.06 -5.07
C HIS A 118 16.91 -6.65 -5.12
N SER A 119 16.05 -7.44 -5.77
CA SER A 119 14.61 -7.22 -5.93
C SER A 119 14.23 -5.81 -6.43
N THR A 120 15.14 -5.17 -7.17
CA THR A 120 14.96 -3.83 -7.72
C THR A 120 13.91 -3.81 -8.82
N ILE A 121 13.89 -4.85 -9.67
CA ILE A 121 12.92 -5.00 -10.74
C ILE A 121 11.53 -5.17 -10.15
N LEU A 122 11.43 -5.95 -9.06
CA LEU A 122 10.17 -6.20 -8.37
C LEU A 122 9.59 -4.91 -7.78
N LEU A 123 10.43 -4.07 -7.18
CA LEU A 123 10.01 -2.78 -6.65
C LEU A 123 9.56 -1.81 -7.76
N GLN A 124 10.27 -1.76 -8.89
CA GLN A 124 9.87 -0.95 -10.05
C GLN A 124 8.53 -1.42 -10.62
N ALA A 125 8.33 -2.73 -10.74
CA ALA A 125 7.07 -3.31 -11.18
C ALA A 125 5.92 -3.00 -10.22
N ALA A 126 6.18 -3.05 -8.89
CA ALA A 126 5.21 -2.67 -7.87
C ALA A 126 4.78 -1.20 -8.01
N ASN A 127 5.74 -0.30 -8.22
CA ASN A 127 5.48 1.13 -8.42
C ASN A 127 4.70 1.38 -9.71
N LEU A 128 5.03 0.70 -10.80
CA LEU A 128 4.28 0.79 -12.07
C LEU A 128 2.83 0.33 -11.88
N CYS A 129 2.62 -0.83 -11.25
CA CYS A 129 1.27 -1.32 -10.95
C CYS A 129 0.51 -0.34 -10.07
N TYR A 130 1.17 0.25 -9.07
CA TYR A 130 0.56 1.23 -8.18
C TYR A 130 0.13 2.51 -8.92
N LEU A 131 0.96 3.04 -9.81
CA LEU A 131 0.61 4.20 -10.63
C LEU A 131 -0.58 3.92 -11.55
N LEU A 132 -0.61 2.74 -12.19
CA LEU A 132 -1.76 2.33 -12.99
C LEU A 132 -3.02 2.14 -12.13
N PHE A 133 -2.88 1.63 -10.91
CA PHE A 133 -3.95 1.56 -9.92
C PHE A 133 -4.50 2.96 -9.62
N LEU A 134 -3.65 3.95 -9.35
CA LEU A 134 -4.10 5.32 -9.08
C LEU A 134 -4.87 5.93 -10.25
N LEU A 135 -4.41 5.71 -11.48
CA LEU A 135 -5.09 6.18 -12.69
C LEU A 135 -6.46 5.50 -12.87
N THR A 136 -6.51 4.19 -12.69
CA THR A 136 -7.78 3.44 -12.81
C THR A 136 -8.73 3.75 -11.66
N LEU A 137 -8.25 4.05 -10.46
CA LEU A 137 -9.06 4.52 -9.34
C LEU A 137 -9.79 5.84 -9.65
N LEU A 138 -9.14 6.76 -10.37
CA LEU A 138 -9.80 7.98 -10.85
C LEU A 138 -10.91 7.68 -11.85
N LEU A 139 -10.72 6.68 -12.71
CA LEU A 139 -11.77 6.23 -13.63
C LEU A 139 -12.93 5.60 -12.88
N VAL A 140 -12.67 4.76 -11.86
CA VAL A 140 -13.73 4.19 -11.00
C VAL A 140 -14.51 5.31 -10.33
N TYR A 141 -13.85 6.32 -9.78
CA TYR A 141 -14.52 7.45 -9.13
C TYR A 141 -15.41 8.24 -10.09
N ARG A 142 -14.98 8.42 -11.35
CA ARG A 142 -15.80 9.07 -12.38
C ARG A 142 -17.02 8.25 -12.77
N SER A 143 -16.90 6.92 -12.81
CA SER A 143 -17.98 6.01 -13.18
C SER A 143 -18.98 5.80 -12.03
N ASP A 144 -18.49 5.63 -10.81
CA ASP A 144 -19.31 5.34 -9.63
C ASP A 144 -18.74 6.04 -8.39
N GLN A 145 -19.23 7.27 -8.18
CA GLN A 145 -18.89 8.06 -6.99
C GLN A 145 -19.41 7.43 -5.71
N GLN A 146 -20.23 6.36 -5.75
CA GLN A 146 -20.71 5.66 -4.56
C GLN A 146 -19.57 4.89 -3.87
N LEU A 147 -18.58 4.42 -4.62
CA LEU A 147 -17.57 3.48 -4.10
C LEU A 147 -16.48 4.17 -3.26
N PHE A 148 -16.01 5.35 -3.67
CA PHE A 148 -14.89 6.03 -3.04
C PHE A 148 -15.19 7.50 -2.76
N SER A 149 -14.64 8.03 -1.66
CA SER A 149 -14.65 9.47 -1.39
C SER A 149 -13.46 10.16 -2.07
N LEU A 150 -13.57 11.47 -2.33
CA LEU A 150 -12.43 12.28 -2.77
C LEU A 150 -11.27 12.25 -1.77
N LEU A 151 -11.57 12.22 -0.47
CA LEU A 151 -10.55 12.16 0.58
C LEU A 151 -9.78 10.83 0.53
N THR A 152 -10.49 9.73 0.27
CA THR A 152 -9.89 8.41 0.09
C THR A 152 -8.94 8.38 -1.10
N ILE A 153 -9.38 8.95 -2.24
CA ILE A 153 -8.56 9.05 -3.45
C ILE A 153 -7.34 9.93 -3.20
N ALA A 154 -7.54 11.08 -2.56
CA ALA A 154 -6.46 11.98 -2.18
C ALA A 154 -5.44 11.28 -1.27
N GLY A 155 -5.88 10.46 -0.33
CA GLY A 155 -5.02 9.64 0.51
C GLY A 155 -4.15 8.66 -0.31
N PHE A 156 -4.74 7.89 -1.22
CA PHE A 156 -3.96 7.02 -2.11
C PHE A 156 -2.95 7.82 -2.96
N TRP A 157 -3.33 8.96 -3.51
CA TRP A 157 -2.39 9.81 -4.24
C TRP A 157 -1.30 10.43 -3.33
N PHE A 158 -1.63 10.73 -2.08
CA PHE A 158 -0.69 11.26 -1.09
C PHE A 158 0.44 10.27 -0.78
N LEU A 159 0.23 8.96 -0.98
CA LEU A 159 1.31 7.97 -0.89
C LEU A 159 2.50 8.32 -1.80
N LEU A 160 2.29 8.97 -2.95
CA LEU A 160 3.38 9.42 -3.80
C LEU A 160 4.26 10.49 -3.14
N VAL A 161 3.68 11.33 -2.27
CA VAL A 161 4.44 12.29 -1.45
C VAL A 161 5.32 11.54 -0.47
N PHE A 162 4.79 10.50 0.18
CA PHE A 162 5.58 9.61 1.03
C PHE A 162 6.73 8.95 0.25
N VAL A 163 6.47 8.40 -0.94
CA VAL A 163 7.51 7.75 -1.76
C VAL A 163 8.60 8.76 -2.15
N ALA A 164 8.22 9.96 -2.60
CA ALA A 164 9.18 11.01 -2.96
C ALA A 164 10.03 11.46 -1.76
N ALA A 165 9.39 11.70 -0.61
CA ALA A 165 10.07 12.07 0.63
C ALA A 165 11.01 10.96 1.13
N THR A 166 10.62 9.70 0.99
CA THR A 166 11.45 8.54 1.36
C THR A 166 12.67 8.42 0.46
N ILE A 167 12.52 8.55 -0.86
CA ILE A 167 13.65 8.55 -1.80
C ILE A 167 14.65 9.66 -1.46
N PHE A 168 14.14 10.87 -1.20
CA PHE A 168 14.95 12.01 -0.80
C PHE A 168 15.67 11.76 0.53
N SER A 169 14.95 11.22 1.52
CA SER A 169 15.50 10.87 2.83
C SER A 169 16.58 9.79 2.75
N ILE A 170 16.38 8.77 1.91
CA ILE A 170 17.39 7.75 1.61
C ILE A 170 18.64 8.41 1.02
N HIS A 171 18.50 9.30 0.05
CA HIS A 171 19.64 9.99 -0.56
C HIS A 171 20.43 10.82 0.45
N ILE A 172 19.75 11.59 1.31
CA ILE A 172 20.42 12.35 2.38
C ILE A 172 21.17 11.39 3.31
N ALA A 173 20.50 10.35 3.81
CA ALA A 173 21.10 9.42 4.76
C ALA A 173 22.32 8.70 4.18
N THR A 174 22.19 8.13 2.97
CA THR A 174 23.24 7.25 2.40
C THR A 174 24.31 8.00 1.63
N THR A 175 23.93 9.01 0.85
CA THR A 175 24.87 9.70 -0.05
C THR A 175 25.50 10.92 0.61
N ILE A 176 24.75 11.67 1.40
CA ILE A 176 25.24 12.91 2.03
C ILE A 176 25.85 12.62 3.41
N GLN A 177 25.18 11.81 4.23
CA GLN A 177 25.64 11.49 5.60
C GLN A 177 26.48 10.21 5.69
N GLY A 178 26.57 9.43 4.62
CA GLY A 178 27.39 8.21 4.57
C GLY A 178 26.85 7.05 5.40
N LEU A 179 25.58 7.08 5.80
CA LEU A 179 24.96 6.03 6.59
C LEU A 179 24.62 4.80 5.72
N PRO A 180 24.63 3.57 6.28
CA PRO A 180 24.36 2.37 5.48
C PRO A 180 22.95 2.29 4.89
N SER A 181 21.96 2.89 5.56
CA SER A 181 20.55 2.88 5.17
C SER A 181 19.78 4.01 5.86
N LEU A 182 18.55 4.26 5.40
CA LEU A 182 17.66 5.24 6.03
C LEU A 182 17.38 4.92 7.52
N SER A 183 17.31 3.64 7.90
CA SER A 183 17.07 3.21 9.29
C SER A 183 18.15 3.59 10.29
N HIS A 184 19.32 4.04 9.82
CA HIS A 184 20.37 4.61 10.67
C HIS A 184 20.18 6.11 10.93
N ASN A 185 19.29 6.78 10.18
CA ASN A 185 18.86 8.15 10.46
C ASN A 185 17.42 8.14 10.94
N ASP A 186 17.28 8.12 12.25
CA ASP A 186 16.01 7.93 12.93
C ASP A 186 15.01 9.08 12.66
N PHE A 187 15.50 10.32 12.54
CA PHE A 187 14.66 11.48 12.23
C PHE A 187 14.10 11.41 10.80
N LEU A 188 14.96 11.17 9.81
CA LEU A 188 14.53 11.07 8.40
C LEU A 188 13.64 9.85 8.17
N HIS A 189 13.92 8.74 8.85
CA HIS A 189 13.08 7.54 8.81
C HIS A 189 11.70 7.84 9.40
N GLY A 190 11.64 8.33 10.64
CA GLY A 190 10.37 8.63 11.32
C GLY A 190 9.54 9.68 10.60
N LEU A 191 10.17 10.71 10.02
CA LEU A 191 9.50 11.71 9.19
C LEU A 191 8.87 11.08 7.95
N SER A 192 9.60 10.21 7.25
CA SER A 192 9.07 9.50 6.08
C SER A 192 7.89 8.62 6.49
N GLU A 193 8.03 7.80 7.53
CA GLU A 193 6.96 6.92 8.02
C GLU A 193 5.71 7.70 8.47
N SER A 194 5.88 8.91 9.02
CA SER A 194 4.75 9.78 9.42
C SER A 194 3.91 10.23 8.21
N LEU A 195 4.52 10.40 7.04
CA LEU A 195 3.78 10.73 5.81
C LEU A 195 2.96 9.52 5.31
N LEU A 196 3.45 8.30 5.53
CA LEU A 196 2.68 7.09 5.27
C LEU A 196 1.47 7.00 6.21
N SER A 197 1.66 7.31 7.50
CA SER A 197 0.55 7.37 8.47
C SER A 197 -0.51 8.37 8.04
N LEU A 198 -0.09 9.57 7.63
CA LEU A 198 -1.02 10.59 7.12
C LEU A 198 -1.80 10.10 5.89
N SER A 199 -1.15 9.42 4.94
CA SER A 199 -1.83 8.77 3.81
C SER A 199 -2.91 7.80 4.29
N ASN A 200 -2.58 6.90 5.23
CA ASN A 200 -3.51 5.90 5.74
C ASN A 200 -4.71 6.54 6.47
N LEU A 201 -4.47 7.58 7.26
CA LEU A 201 -5.52 8.33 7.93
C LEU A 201 -6.46 9.04 6.96
N LEU A 202 -5.95 9.63 5.87
CA LEU A 202 -6.79 10.21 4.82
C LEU A 202 -7.68 9.15 4.16
N ILE A 203 -7.11 7.97 3.84
CA ILE A 203 -7.84 6.84 3.27
C ILE A 203 -8.98 6.40 4.20
N ALA A 204 -8.64 6.08 5.46
CA ALA A 204 -9.58 5.59 6.46
C ALA A 204 -10.69 6.61 6.77
N THR A 205 -10.30 7.88 7.00
CA THR A 205 -11.26 8.97 7.28
C THR A 205 -12.21 9.16 6.11
N GLY A 206 -11.71 9.08 4.88
CA GLY A 206 -12.53 9.16 3.69
C GLY A 206 -13.62 8.08 3.67
N VAL A 207 -13.32 6.84 4.05
CA VAL A 207 -14.32 5.76 4.14
C VAL A 207 -15.30 6.00 5.30
N VAL A 208 -14.83 6.45 6.47
CA VAL A 208 -15.71 6.80 7.61
C VAL A 208 -16.72 7.87 7.23
N LEU A 209 -16.30 8.90 6.48
CA LEU A 209 -17.22 9.93 5.99
C LEU A 209 -18.33 9.33 5.13
N ARG A 210 -18.00 8.37 4.26
CA ARG A 210 -18.98 7.68 3.40
C ARG A 210 -19.99 6.87 4.19
N ILE A 211 -19.52 6.15 5.21
CA ILE A 211 -20.37 5.40 6.13
C ILE A 211 -21.35 6.35 6.83
N ARG A 212 -20.85 7.48 7.35
CA ARG A 212 -21.68 8.49 8.05
C ARG A 212 -22.69 9.16 7.13
N THR A 213 -22.33 9.44 5.88
CA THR A 213 -23.29 10.01 4.92
C THR A 213 -24.37 9.01 4.52
N HIS A 214 -24.05 7.72 4.44
CA HIS A 214 -25.02 6.70 4.08
C HIS A 214 -26.07 6.48 5.18
N GLY A 215 -25.66 6.48 6.45
CA GLY A 215 -26.58 6.32 7.59
C GLY A 215 -27.48 7.54 7.89
N LYS A 216 -27.38 8.63 7.12
CA LYS A 216 -28.25 9.82 7.26
C LYS A 216 -29.37 9.88 6.21
N ASN A 217 -29.35 8.98 5.23
CA ASN A 217 -30.38 8.84 4.19
C ASN A 217 -31.28 7.65 4.51
#